data_AF-A0AAW0VW97-F1
#
_entry.id   AF-A0AAW0VW97-F1
#
_cell.length_a   1.000
_cell.length_b   1.000
_cell.length_c   1.000
_cell.angle_alpha   90.00
_cell.angle_beta   90.00
_cell.angle_gamma   90.00
#
_symmetry.space_group_name_H-M   'P 1'
#
loop_
_entity.id
_entity.type
_entity.pdbx_description
1 polymer ?
#
loop_
_entity_poly.entity_id
_entity_poly.type
_entity_poly.pdbx_seq_one_letter_code
_entity_poly.pdbx_strand_id
1 'polypeptide(L)'
;MLGNGRLEALCFTDGMKRLCHIRGKLRKKVWINQGDIILLGLRDYQDKKADVILKYNADEARNLKSYGEIPESVKVNENATFVEDGMDDDIEFDDYSEEEEDVVNDIDAI
;
A
#
# COMPACT_ATOMS: atom_id res chain seq x y z
N MET A 1 -13.74 -3.15 -10.74
CA MET A 1 -13.21 -4.55 -10.72
C MET A 1 -14.22 -5.48 -11.36
N LEU A 2 -13.78 -6.48 -12.13
CA LEU A 2 -14.67 -7.40 -12.89
C LEU A 2 -14.77 -8.80 -12.25
N GLY A 3 -14.16 -9.01 -11.07
CA GLY A 3 -14.14 -10.31 -10.37
C GLY A 3 -13.05 -11.28 -10.89
N ASN A 4 -12.79 -12.36 -10.15
CA ASN A 4 -11.80 -13.40 -10.47
C ASN A 4 -10.37 -12.88 -10.73
N GLY A 5 -9.98 -11.79 -10.05
CA GLY A 5 -8.68 -11.14 -10.23
C GLY A 5 -8.46 -10.55 -11.63
N ARG A 6 -9.54 -10.10 -12.28
CA ARG A 6 -9.50 -9.29 -13.49
C ARG A 6 -9.87 -7.84 -13.16
N LEU A 7 -9.15 -6.92 -13.78
CA LEU A 7 -9.43 -5.49 -13.70
C LEU A 7 -9.41 -4.86 -15.08
N GLU A 8 -10.08 -3.72 -15.19
CA GLU A 8 -10.01 -2.87 -16.37
C GLU A 8 -9.05 -1.74 -16.05
N ALA A 9 -8.03 -1.56 -16.88
CA ALA A 9 -7.08 -0.47 -16.73
C ALA A 9 -7.12 0.44 -17.95
N LEU A 10 -7.01 1.74 -17.71
CA LEU A 10 -6.85 2.75 -18.74
C LEU A 10 -5.35 2.96 -18.95
N CYS A 11 -4.86 2.74 -20.16
CA CYS A 11 -3.46 3.02 -20.48
C CYS A 11 -3.27 4.52 -20.69
N PHE A 12 -2.25 5.10 -20.06
CA PHE A 12 -1.98 6.53 -20.15
C PHE A 12 -1.35 6.94 -21.49
N THR A 13 -0.61 6.04 -22.15
CA THR A 13 0.03 6.29 -23.45
C THR A 13 -0.97 6.34 -24.60
N ASP A 14 -1.97 5.44 -24.58
CA ASP A 14 -2.86 5.22 -25.72
C ASP A 14 -4.31 5.68 -25.45
N GLY A 15 -4.67 5.92 -24.18
CA GLY A 15 -6.05 6.18 -23.77
C GLY A 15 -7.01 4.99 -23.92
N MET A 16 -6.52 3.82 -24.33
CA MET A 16 -7.32 2.62 -24.51
C MET A 16 -7.55 1.88 -23.19
N LYS A 17 -8.77 1.34 -23.03
CA LYS A 17 -9.13 0.46 -21.92
C LYS A 17 -8.75 -0.97 -22.25
N ARG A 18 -8.00 -1.62 -21.37
CA ARG A 18 -7.51 -2.99 -21.54
C ARG A 18 -7.96 -3.87 -20.39
N LEU A 19 -8.29 -5.12 -20.70
CA LEU A 19 -8.59 -6.14 -19.72
C LEU A 19 -7.29 -6.69 -19.16
N CYS A 20 -7.06 -6.45 -17.88
CA CYS A 20 -5.82 -6.79 -17.21
C CYS A 20 -6.01 -7.98 -16.28
N HIS A 21 -5.04 -8.90 -16.31
CA HIS A 21 -5.02 -10.04 -15.41
C HIS A 21 -3.99 -9.84 -14.30
N ILE A 22 -4.44 -10.00 -13.05
CA ILE A 22 -3.55 -9.86 -11.89
C ILE A 22 -2.67 -11.10 -11.78
N ARG A 23 -1.35 -10.91 -11.90
CA ARG A 23 -0.36 -11.98 -11.71
C ARG A 23 -0.55 -12.61 -10.33
N GLY A 24 -0.51 -13.94 -10.26
CA GLY A 24 -0.79 -14.69 -9.02
C GLY A 24 0.06 -14.25 -7.82
N LYS A 25 1.29 -13.78 -8.06
CA LYS A 25 2.18 -13.24 -7.03
C LYS A 25 1.60 -12.02 -6.30
N LEU A 26 0.83 -11.17 -6.99
CA LEU A 26 0.24 -9.96 -6.40
C LEU A 26 -1.06 -10.25 -5.65
N ARG A 27 -1.79 -11.32 -6.02
CA ARG A 27 -3.11 -11.64 -5.43
C ARG A 27 -3.11 -11.79 -3.91
N LYS A 28 -1.98 -12.16 -3.30
CA LYS A 28 -1.84 -12.32 -1.84
C LYS A 28 -1.20 -11.13 -1.13
N LYS A 29 -0.43 -10.31 -1.85
CA LYS A 29 0.41 -9.25 -1.24
C LYS A 29 -0.12 -7.84 -1.47
N VAL A 30 -0.79 -7.61 -2.61
CA VAL A 30 -1.09 -6.26 -3.06
C VAL A 30 -2.57 -6.17 -3.41
N TRP A 31 -3.25 -5.28 -2.71
CA TRP A 31 -4.63 -4.91 -2.98
C TRP A 31 -4.64 -3.73 -3.97
N ILE A 32 -5.38 -3.90 -5.07
CA ILE A 32 -5.49 -2.89 -6.12
C ILE A 32 -6.90 -2.33 -6.07
N ASN A 33 -7.00 -1.02 -5.84
CA ASN A 33 -8.27 -0.29 -5.83
C ASN A 33 -8.41 0.57 -7.09
N GLN A 34 -9.60 1.12 -7.28
CA GLN A 34 -9.83 2.07 -8.36
C GLN A 34 -9.08 3.39 -8.06
N GLY A 35 -8.27 3.84 -9.03
CA GLY A 35 -7.46 5.07 -8.90
C GLY A 35 -5.99 4.81 -8.59
N ASP A 36 -5.60 3.56 -8.34
CA ASP A 36 -4.19 3.18 -8.20
C ASP A 36 -3.48 3.21 -9.55
N ILE A 37 -2.19 3.58 -9.53
CA ILE A 37 -1.31 3.48 -10.70
C ILE A 37 -0.63 2.11 -10.69
N ILE A 38 -0.68 1.42 -11.83
CA ILE A 38 -0.14 0.08 -12.00
C ILE A 38 0.72 0.00 -13.27
N LEU A 39 1.72 -0.87 -13.22
CA LEU A 39 2.53 -1.25 -14.37
C LEU A 39 1.86 -2.39 -15.13
N LEU A 40 1.62 -2.17 -16.42
CA LEU A 40 1.05 -3.16 -17.33
C LEU A 40 2.12 -3.76 -18.23
N GLY A 41 2.11 -5.08 -18.37
CA GLY A 41 2.83 -5.82 -19.41
C GLY A 41 1.91 -6.06 -20.60
N LEU A 42 2.23 -5.44 -21.73
CA LEU A 42 1.49 -5.65 -22.97
C LEU A 42 1.84 -7.00 -23.59
N ARG A 43 0.91 -7.55 -24.38
CA ARG A 43 1.11 -8.77 -25.15
C ARG A 43 1.14 -8.43 -26.63
N ASP A 44 2.21 -8.82 -27.30
CA ASP A 44 2.45 -8.51 -28.73
C ASP A 44 1.33 -9.03 -29.65
N TYR A 45 0.65 -10.11 -29.23
CA TYR A 45 -0.38 -10.79 -30.01
C TYR A 45 -1.82 -10.38 -29.66
N GLN A 46 -2.04 -9.66 -28.55
CA GLN A 46 -3.38 -9.28 -28.12
C GLN A 46 -3.39 -7.98 -27.32
N ASP A 47 -3.46 -6.86 -28.04
CA ASP A 47 -3.44 -5.51 -27.48
C ASP A 47 -4.61 -5.24 -26.50
N LYS A 48 -5.76 -5.91 -26.69
CA LYS A 48 -6.92 -5.78 -25.78
C LYS A 48 -6.69 -6.37 -24.39
N LYS A 49 -5.63 -7.16 -24.19
CA LYS A 49 -5.31 -7.80 -22.91
C LYS A 49 -3.91 -7.44 -22.46
N ALA A 50 -3.77 -7.25 -21.16
CA ALA A 50 -2.49 -7.02 -20.53
C ALA A 50 -2.38 -7.82 -19.22
N ASP A 51 -1.17 -7.95 -18.71
CA ASP A 51 -0.92 -8.53 -17.40
C ASP A 51 -0.43 -7.43 -16.44
N VAL A 52 -0.88 -7.48 -15.19
CA VAL A 52 -0.42 -6.53 -14.16
C VAL A 52 0.90 -7.05 -13.58
N ILE A 53 1.95 -6.22 -13.66
CA ILE A 53 3.29 -6.55 -13.19
C ILE A 53 3.50 -6.06 -11.76
N LEU A 54 3.21 -4.78 -11.50
CA LEU A 54 3.47 -4.09 -10.24
C LEU A 54 2.39 -3.03 -9.98
N LYS A 55 2.15 -2.71 -8.72
CA LYS A 55 1.40 -1.52 -8.28
C LYS A 55 2.41 -0.48 -7.79
N TYR A 56 2.28 0.75 -8.26
CA TYR A 56 3.04 1.87 -7.74
C TYR A 56 2.35 2.48 -6.53
N ASN A 57 3.14 2.94 -5.56
CA ASN A 57 2.61 3.75 -4.48
C ASN A 57 2.31 5.18 -4.94
N ALA A 58 1.53 5.92 -4.16
CA ALA A 58 1.18 7.31 -4.49
C ALA A 58 2.43 8.22 -4.63
N ASP A 59 3.46 7.99 -3.82
CA ASP A 59 4.71 8.74 -3.88
C ASP A 59 5.56 8.37 -5.11
N GLU A 60 5.63 7.08 -5.45
CA GLU A 60 6.30 6.64 -6.68
C GLU A 60 5.61 7.19 -7.92
N ALA A 61 4.27 7.26 -7.89
CA ALA A 61 3.47 7.92 -8.92
C ALA A 61 3.81 9.41 -9.06
N ARG A 62 4.05 10.14 -7.96
CA ARG A 62 4.51 11.55 -8.03
C ARG A 62 5.90 11.65 -8.67
N ASN A 63 6.81 10.76 -8.31
CA ASN A 63 8.14 10.73 -8.92
C ASN A 63 8.04 10.46 -10.44
N LEU A 64 7.17 9.54 -10.86
CA LEU A 64 6.91 9.26 -12.28
C LEU A 64 6.38 10.49 -13.05
N LYS A 65 5.61 11.37 -12.40
CA LYS A 65 5.23 12.66 -13.00
C LYS A 65 6.42 13.57 -13.20
N SER A 66 7.31 13.65 -12.21
CA SER A 66 8.53 14.46 -12.31
C SER A 66 9.47 13.97 -13.42
N TYR A 67 9.47 12.66 -13.71
CA TYR A 67 10.22 12.09 -14.83
C TYR A 67 9.54 12.27 -16.20
N GLY A 68 8.28 12.73 -16.25
CA GLY A 68 7.56 12.99 -17.50
C GLY A 68 7.03 11.73 -18.21
N GLU A 69 7.07 10.57 -17.55
CA GLU A 69 6.59 9.29 -18.11
C GLU A 69 5.05 9.19 -18.11
N ILE A 70 4.39 10.05 -17.32
CA ILE A 70 2.93 10.14 -17.25
C ILE A 70 2.49 11.59 -17.40
N PRO A 71 1.42 11.86 -18.17
CA PRO A 71 0.90 13.21 -18.35
C PRO A 71 0.40 13.78 -17.01
N GLU A 72 0.68 15.07 -16.76
CA GLU A 72 0.31 15.76 -15.51
C GLU A 72 -1.19 15.75 -15.19
N SER A 73 -2.04 15.48 -16.19
CA SER A 73 -3.50 15.42 -16.05
C SER A 73 -4.01 14.26 -15.20
N VAL A 74 -3.15 13.29 -14.85
CA VAL A 74 -3.53 12.13 -14.04
C VAL A 74 -3.75 12.56 -12.59
N LYS A 75 -5.01 12.51 -12.14
CA LYS A 75 -5.39 12.69 -10.73
C LYS A 75 -4.90 11.48 -9.93
N VAL A 76 -3.76 11.62 -9.25
CA VAL A 76 -3.29 10.63 -8.27
C VAL A 76 -4.17 10.79 -7.04
N ASN A 77 -4.88 9.73 -6.66
CA ASN A 77 -5.67 9.75 -5.43
C ASN A 77 -4.73 9.51 -4.24
N GLU A 78 -4.70 10.45 -3.30
CA GLU A 78 -3.86 10.39 -2.09
C GLU A 78 -4.48 9.55 -0.97
N ASN A 79 -5.50 8.73 -1.26
CA ASN A 79 -6.12 7.85 -0.27
C ASN A 79 -5.42 6.49 -0.15
N ALA A 80 -4.08 6.48 -0.15
CA ALA A 80 -3.36 5.33 0.37
C ALA A 80 -3.54 5.34 1.89
N THR A 81 -4.46 4.51 2.37
CA THR A 81 -4.54 4.10 3.76
C THR A 81 -3.12 3.75 4.20
N PHE A 82 -2.59 4.45 5.20
CA PHE A 82 -1.41 4.05 5.96
C PHE A 82 -1.75 2.74 6.67
N VAL A 83 -1.78 1.64 5.93
CA VAL A 83 -1.73 0.31 6.51
C VAL A 83 -0.25 -0.03 6.44
N GLU A 84 0.44 0.20 7.56
CA GLU A 84 1.73 -0.42 7.80
C GLU A 84 1.59 -1.91 7.50
N ASP A 85 2.32 -2.35 6.48
CA ASP A 85 2.45 -3.75 6.12
C ASP A 85 3.25 -4.45 7.23
N GLY A 86 2.55 -4.98 8.24
CA GLY A 86 2.99 -6.15 9.00
C GLY A 86 3.94 -5.93 10.17
N MET A 87 3.66 -4.98 11.05
CA MET A 87 4.23 -4.99 12.40
C MET A 87 3.11 -4.86 13.44
N ASP A 88 2.35 -5.94 13.58
CA ASP A 88 1.61 -6.25 14.81
C ASP A 88 2.48 -7.21 15.63
N ASP A 89 3.76 -6.85 15.82
CA ASP A 89 4.52 -7.37 16.95
C ASP A 89 3.97 -6.57 18.14
N ASP A 90 3.12 -7.23 18.93
CA ASP A 90 2.66 -6.82 20.25
C ASP A 90 3.82 -6.15 21.02
N ILE A 91 3.85 -4.82 21.06
CA ILE A 91 4.62 -4.11 22.08
C ILE A 91 3.72 -4.09 23.32
N GLU A 92 3.68 -5.22 24.02
CA GLU A 92 3.18 -5.30 25.39
C GLU A 92 4.22 -4.57 26.27
N PHE A 93 3.94 -3.30 26.59
CA PHE A 93 4.68 -2.58 27.62
C PHE A 93 4.34 -3.22 28.97
N ASP A 94 5.17 -4.18 29.38
CA ASP A 94 5.14 -4.74 30.71
C ASP A 94 5.65 -3.66 31.69
N ASP A 95 4.71 -2.97 32.32
CA ASP A 95 4.97 -1.96 33.35
C ASP A 95 5.42 -2.67 34.64
N TYR A 96 6.69 -3.09 34.67
CA TYR A 96 7.37 -3.57 35.88
C TYR A 96 8.33 -2.52 36.41
N SER A 97 7.91 -1.85 37.50
CA SER A 97 8.67 -1.47 38.71
C SER A 97 7.99 -0.23 39.32
N GLU A 98 7.65 -0.15 40.60
CA GLU A 98 8.37 -0.60 41.79
C GLU A 98 7.38 -0.61 42.96
N GLU A 99 7.44 -1.64 43.81
CA GLU A 99 6.75 -1.67 45.10
C GLU A 99 7.35 -0.59 46.01
N GLU A 100 6.62 0.50 46.24
CA GLU A 100 6.78 1.31 47.45
C GLU A 100 5.48 1.24 48.26
N GLU A 101 5.46 0.39 49.30
CA GLU A 101 4.62 0.64 50.46
C GLU A 101 5.51 1.01 51.66
N ASP A 102 5.31 2.25 52.08
CA ASP A 102 5.97 2.98 53.14
C ASP A 102 5.69 2.47 54.57
N VAL A 103 6.54 2.97 55.48
CA VAL A 103 6.37 3.29 56.91
C VAL A 103 6.29 2.18 57.97
N VAL A 104 7.37 2.09 58.76
CA VAL A 104 7.27 2.21 60.23
C VAL A 104 8.26 3.26 60.75
N ASN A 105 7.73 4.42 61.11
CA ASN A 105 8.38 5.37 62.00
C ASN A 105 8.14 4.91 63.44
N ASP A 106 9.19 4.56 64.18
CA ASP A 106 9.20 4.70 65.64
C ASP A 106 10.20 5.79 66.01
N ILE A 107 9.62 6.98 66.14
CA ILE A 107 9.92 8.08 67.07
C ILE A 107 10.14 7.45 68.47
N ASP A 108 11.10 7.78 69.33
CA ASP A 108 11.50 9.05 69.95
C ASP A 108 12.80 8.76 70.74
N ALA A 109 13.82 9.61 70.63
CA ALA A 109 14.26 10.55 71.67
C ALA A 109 14.84 9.98 72.98
N ILE A 110 16.11 10.36 73.22
CA ILE A 110 16.94 10.36 74.45
C ILE A 110 17.85 9.14 74.67
#